data_AF-A0A645JBF1-F1
#
_entry.id   AF-A0A645JBF1-F1
#
_cell.length_a   1.000
_cell.length_b   1.000
_cell.length_c   1.000
_cell.angle_alpha   90.00
_cell.angle_beta   90.00
_cell.angle_gamma   90.00
#
_symmetry.space_group_name_H-M   'P 1'
#
loop_
_entity.id
_entity.type
_entity.pdbx_description
1 polymer ?
#
loop_
_entity_poly.entity_id
_entity_poly.type
_entity_poly.pdbx_seq_one_letter_code
_entity_poly.pdbx_strand_id
1 'polypeptide(L)'
;MYAFNIITLKITEARTGKELQALTEQKARLERVYSRVNSPEYIEQQARQQLRMIKPGEILYVLPDKDKAKEKKATGGGIVPN
;
A
#
# COMPACT_ATOMS: atom_id res chain seq x y z
N MET A 1 -8.78 -1.14 -51.12
CA MET A 1 -8.41 -2.00 -49.96
C MET A 1 -7.16 -1.52 -49.20
N TYR A 2 -6.18 -0.84 -49.81
CA TYR A 2 -4.93 -0.42 -49.14
C TYR A 2 -5.06 0.66 -48.05
N ALA A 3 -5.96 1.63 -48.23
CA ALA A 3 -6.11 2.75 -47.28
C ALA A 3 -6.59 2.29 -45.89
N PHE A 4 -7.44 1.26 -45.82
CA PHE A 4 -7.93 0.71 -44.56
C PHE A 4 -6.83 0.07 -43.72
N ASN A 5 -5.90 -0.64 -44.38
CA ASN A 5 -4.75 -1.25 -43.72
C ASN A 5 -3.82 -0.19 -43.13
N ILE A 6 -3.56 0.90 -43.86
CA ILE A 6 -2.71 1.99 -43.40
C ILE A 6 -3.32 2.69 -42.18
N ILE A 7 -4.62 2.96 -42.19
CA ILE A 7 -5.32 3.60 -41.06
C ILE A 7 -5.30 2.68 -39.83
N THR A 8 -5.60 1.39 -40.03
CA THR A 8 -5.56 0.39 -38.96
C THR A 8 -4.17 0.30 -38.34
N LEU A 9 -3.12 0.27 -39.18
CA LEU A 9 -1.73 0.20 -38.73
C LEU A 9 -1.33 1.41 -37.87
N LYS A 10 -1.72 2.62 -38.29
CA LYS A 10 -1.47 3.85 -37.51
C LYS A 10 -2.21 3.86 -36.17
N ILE A 11 -3.43 3.34 -36.13
CA ILE A 11 -4.20 3.24 -34.88
C ILE A 11 -3.55 2.22 -33.94
N THR A 12 -3.10 1.08 -34.46
CA THR A 12 -2.41 0.07 -33.64
C THR A 12 -1.08 0.60 -33.11
N GLU A 13 -0.30 1.29 -33.93
CA GLU A 13 0.97 1.92 -33.52
C GLU A 13 0.75 2.95 -32.40
N ALA A 14 -0.26 3.81 -32.55
CA ALA A 14 -0.60 4.80 -31.52
C ALA A 14 -1.08 4.15 -30.22
N ARG A 15 -1.82 3.03 -30.27
CA ARG A 15 -2.25 2.28 -29.07
C ARG A 15 -1.06 1.64 -28.38
N THR A 16 -0.22 0.92 -29.13
CA THR A 16 0.98 0.28 -28.59
C THR A 16 1.95 1.29 -28.00
N GLY A 17 2.10 2.47 -28.61
CA GLY A 17 2.90 3.57 -28.05
C GLY A 17 2.37 4.06 -26.69
N LYS A 18 1.04 4.23 -26.56
CA LYS A 18 0.42 4.62 -25.29
C LYS A 18 0.58 3.54 -24.21
N GLU A 19 0.40 2.27 -24.57
CA GLU A 19 0.60 1.15 -23.65
C GLU A 19 2.06 1.06 -23.18
N LEU A 20 3.02 1.23 -24.09
CA LEU A 20 4.44 1.25 -23.77
C LEU A 20 4.78 2.39 -22.82
N GLN A 21 4.23 3.59 -23.06
CA GLN A 21 4.42 4.73 -22.17
C GLN A 21 3.84 4.46 -20.77
N ALA A 22 2.59 4.00 -20.69
CA ALA A 22 1.94 3.68 -19.42
C ALA A 22 2.69 2.57 -18.66
N LEU A 23 3.22 1.57 -19.36
CA LEU A 23 3.98 0.48 -18.75
C LEU A 23 5.35 0.97 -18.26
N THR A 24 6.00 1.89 -18.98
CA THR A 24 7.27 2.50 -18.58
C THR A 24 7.11 3.37 -17.34
N GLU A 25 6.04 4.17 -17.28
CA GLU A 25 5.70 4.97 -16.10
C GLU A 25 5.41 4.09 -14.86
N GLN A 26 4.68 3.00 -15.05
CA GLN A 26 4.44 2.01 -13.99
C GLN A 26 5.72 1.35 -13.52
N LYS A 27 6.61 0.94 -14.44
CA LYS A 27 7.92 0.37 -14.12
C LYS A 27 8.76 1.34 -13.29
N ALA A 28 8.90 2.59 -13.73
CA ALA A 28 9.66 3.62 -13.01
C ALA A 28 9.07 3.95 -11.63
N ARG A 29 7.75 3.86 -11.47
CA ARG A 29 7.10 3.97 -10.16
C ARG A 29 7.43 2.78 -9.26
N LEU A 30 7.36 1.56 -9.80
CA LEU A 30 7.68 0.34 -9.06
C LEU A 30 9.15 0.27 -8.64
N GLU A 31 10.09 0.66 -9.50
CA GLU A 31 11.52 0.70 -9.17
C GLU A 31 11.83 1.70 -8.04
N ARG A 32 11.14 2.85 -8.00
CA ARG A 32 11.23 3.80 -6.89
C ARG A 32 10.68 3.25 -5.59
N VAL A 33 9.64 2.42 -5.64
CA VAL A 33 9.10 1.76 -4.45
C VAL A 33 10.06 0.65 -4.01
N TYR A 34 10.51 -0.19 -4.95
CA TYR A 34 11.42 -1.32 -4.70
C TYR A 34 12.75 -0.88 -4.07
N SER A 35 13.36 0.19 -4.58
CA SER A 35 14.58 0.78 -4.00
C SER A 35 14.38 1.25 -2.55
N ARG A 36 13.15 1.55 -2.13
CA ARG A 36 12.81 1.91 -0.74
C ARG A 36 12.40 0.70 0.10
N VAL A 37 11.86 -0.35 -0.50
CA VAL A 37 11.39 -1.57 0.19
C VAL A 37 12.54 -2.33 0.86
N ASN A 38 13.74 -2.30 0.29
CA ASN A 38 14.92 -2.93 0.89
C ASN A 38 15.54 -2.15 2.06
N SER A 39 14.95 -1.01 2.47
CA SER A 39 15.38 -0.32 3.68
C SER A 39 14.93 -1.09 4.93
N PRO A 40 15.81 -1.30 5.92
CA PRO A 40 15.44 -1.93 7.20
C PRO A 40 14.22 -1.26 7.86
N GLU A 41 14.09 0.06 7.73
CA GLU A 41 13.00 0.85 8.29
C GLU A 41 11.65 0.53 7.66
N TYR A 42 11.61 0.33 6.33
CA TYR A 42 10.40 -0.04 5.62
C TYR A 42 9.94 -1.45 5.98
N ILE A 43 10.88 -2.40 6.04
CA ILE A 43 10.61 -3.78 6.46
C ILE A 43 10.09 -3.79 7.91
N GLU A 44 10.72 -3.04 8.81
CA GLU A 44 10.30 -2.91 10.20
C GLU A 44 8.88 -2.33 10.31
N GLN A 45 8.55 -1.30 9.52
CA GLN A 45 7.22 -0.71 9.52
C GLN A 45 6.15 -1.69 9.02
N GLN A 46 6.43 -2.44 7.94
CA GLN A 46 5.52 -3.45 7.42
C GLN A 46 5.33 -4.60 8.42
N ALA A 47 6.41 -5.07 9.05
CA ALA A 47 6.35 -6.09 10.10
C ALA A 47 5.52 -5.60 11.30
N ARG A 48 5.72 -4.35 11.75
CA ARG A 48 4.94 -3.75 12.85
C ARG A 48 3.45 -3.72 12.54
N GLN A 49 3.07 -3.33 11.31
CA GLN A 49 1.68 -3.31 10.87
C GLN A 49 1.05 -4.71 10.84
N GLN A 50 1.76 -5.71 10.30
CA GLN A 50 1.25 -7.08 10.16
C GLN A 50 1.16 -7.80 11.51
N LEU A 51 2.16 -7.63 12.36
CA LEU A 51 2.26 -8.30 13.67
C LEU A 51 1.59 -7.50 14.79
N ARG A 52 1.02 -6.33 14.49
CA ARG A 52 0.42 -5.39 15.47
C ARG A 52 1.39 -5.05 16.60
N MET A 53 2.66 -4.82 16.27
CA MET A 53 3.71 -4.49 17.21
C MET A 53 3.89 -2.98 17.35
N ILE A 54 4.29 -2.55 18.55
CA ILE A 54 4.66 -1.17 18.87
C ILE A 54 6.11 -1.11 19.36
N LYS A 55 6.81 0.02 19.16
CA LYS A 55 8.18 0.20 19.67
C LYS A 55 8.19 0.38 21.20
N PRO A 56 9.30 0.02 21.87
CA PRO A 56 9.51 0.41 23.27
C PRO A 56 9.38 1.93 23.42
N GLY A 57 8.47 2.38 24.29
CA GLY A 57 8.17 3.80 24.51
C GLY A 57 6.98 4.36 23.72
N GLU A 58 6.38 3.60 22.80
CA GLU A 58 5.11 3.98 22.16
C GLU A 58 3.90 3.59 23.04
N ILE A 59 2.85 4.41 23.04
CA ILE A 59 1.60 4.15 23.77
C ILE A 59 0.51 3.81 22.75
N LEU A 60 -0.06 2.61 22.85
CA LEU A 60 -1.18 2.19 22.01
C LEU A 60 -2.48 2.80 22.52
N TYR A 61 -3.12 3.64 21.70
CA TYR A 61 -4.47 4.14 21.96
C TYR A 61 -5.50 3.25 21.26
N VAL A 62 -6.43 2.70 22.03
CA VAL A 62 -7.63 2.02 21.49
C VAL A 62 -8.82 2.93 21.75
N LEU A 63 -9.33 3.57 20.70
CA LEU A 63 -10.58 4.33 20.79
C LEU A 63 -11.75 3.34 20.77
N PRO A 64 -12.75 3.51 21.66
CA PRO A 64 -13.96 2.70 21.58
C PRO A 64 -14.70 3.03 20.28
N ASP A 65 -15.08 1.99 19.53
CA ASP A 65 -16.06 2.14 18.46
C ASP A 65 -17.31 2.77 19.07
N LYS A 66 -17.81 3.85 18.45
CA LYS A 66 -19.02 4.56 18.90
C LYS A 66 -20.24 3.62 19.02
N ASP A 67 -20.19 2.49 18.32
CA ASP A 67 -21.26 1.48 18.28
C ASP A 67 -21.09 0.33 19.30
N LYS A 68 -19.93 0.19 19.97
CA LYS A 68 -19.67 -0.90 20.95
C LYS A 68 -19.62 -0.45 22.41
N ALA A 69 -19.92 0.80 22.69
CA ALA A 69 -19.87 1.40 24.03
C ALA A 69 -20.84 0.77 25.05
N LYS A 70 -21.73 -0.14 24.64
CA LYS A 70 -22.71 -0.78 25.53
C LYS A 70 -22.36 -2.19 26.02
N GLU A 71 -21.30 -2.83 25.52
CA GLU A 71 -21.09 -4.27 25.77
C GLU A 71 -19.87 -4.67 26.61
N LYS A 72 -18.98 -3.75 27.00
CA LYS A 72 -17.77 -4.13 27.77
C LYS A 72 -17.67 -3.44 29.12
N LYS A 73 -18.66 -3.70 29.97
CA LYS A 73 -18.52 -3.67 31.43
C LYS A 73 -18.18 -5.08 31.93
N ALA A 74 -17.07 -5.66 31.48
CA ALA A 74 -16.42 -6.80 32.13
C ALA A 74 -15.11 -7.16 31.41
N THR A 75 -14.08 -7.40 32.22
CA THR A 75 -12.82 -8.13 31.97
C THR A 75 -11.74 -7.52 31.06
N GLY A 76 -10.58 -7.24 31.67
CA GLY A 76 -9.29 -7.10 30.97
C GLY A 76 -8.34 -6.12 31.62
N GLY A 77 -7.86 -6.41 32.83
CA GLY A 77 -6.89 -5.57 33.56
C GLY A 77 -5.52 -5.52 32.88
N GLY A 78 -4.95 -4.32 32.80
CA GLY A 78 -3.52 -4.09 32.59
C GLY A 78 -2.97 -3.41 33.85
N ILE A 79 -2.07 -4.09 34.55
CA ILE A 79 -1.40 -3.58 35.75
C ILE A 79 -0.35 -2.56 35.29
N VAL A 80 -0.42 -1.35 35.83
CA VAL A 80 0.63 -0.32 35.69
C VAL A 80 1.64 -0.56 36.83
N PRO A 81 2.95 -0.78 36.57
CA PRO A 81 3.93 -0.85 37.64
C PRO A 81 4.21 0.55 38.21
N ASN A 82 4.46 0.58 39.52
CA ASN A 82 4.81 1.76 40.32
C ASN A 82 6.13 2.41 39.89
#